data_AF-A0A164LEM2-F1
#
_entry.id   AF-A0A164LEM2-F1
#
_cell.length_a   1.000
_cell.length_b   1.000
_cell.length_c   1.000
_cell.angle_alpha   90.00
_cell.angle_beta   90.00
_cell.angle_gamma   90.00
#
_symmetry.space_group_name_H-M   'P 1'
#
loop_
_entity.id
_entity.type
_entity.pdbx_description
1 polymer ?
#
loop_
_entity_poly.entity_id
_entity_poly.type
_entity_poly.pdbx_seq_one_letter_code
_entity_poly.pdbx_strand_id
1 'polypeptide(L)'
;MLDIDWILSITSDEYLKKTAKFTNFSLPGFVEGWNAPPSLLRTHIKSGLKGTKRKSNPVLNIKILLNVILNETFKELKITDDTELTLENFYLIVEMNPTIKDIQVIAFYYTQFETECKENINTLRKNIEEGKPILSGISTIESVNPLEKINTLMHNSLTPKEVTSFLNSLEKSILKNTRKKNYEQLQEELAKLEENTEDENEENASNKKENMLNFLFSKIAASPKLDRPVVILAFLKHNNNFAKAEYHFLTQYLYTYTVKLREKNAKTIKTTTEKQLLELQVQFDDVVQKMEKLTLERKSTEESIEKSRIAYEKLEQKVEEQLQEISLQEEIIADENNQKNQNSQLHQAAISPLLAVFTRIIDDNPLLLITTDIERFTHTPFQEHCISIDEFHFDLLNSDATAYEDYKLFIERAYFTSSIEWLEFRNLLEKHALHYTELSGYDLSDWLLQLINAINKEAIYYGNHTNI
;
A
#
# COMPACT_ATOMS: atom_id res chain seq x y z
N MET A 1 -58.24 -21.11 2.01
CA MET A 1 -56.79 -21.23 2.28
C MET A 1 -56.29 -22.46 1.52
N LEU A 2 -55.15 -22.39 0.81
CA LEU A 2 -54.63 -23.55 0.08
C LEU A 2 -54.32 -24.69 1.06
N ASP A 3 -54.69 -25.91 0.69
CA ASP A 3 -54.34 -27.11 1.45
C ASP A 3 -52.83 -27.38 1.33
N ILE A 4 -52.11 -27.14 2.43
CA ILE A 4 -50.65 -27.31 2.52
C ILE A 4 -50.22 -28.74 2.15
N ASP A 5 -51.01 -29.74 2.55
CA ASP A 5 -50.62 -31.14 2.37
C ASP A 5 -50.74 -31.54 0.89
N TRP A 6 -51.70 -30.97 0.18
CA TRP A 6 -51.82 -31.11 -1.27
C TRP A 6 -50.75 -30.32 -2.04
N ILE A 7 -50.50 -29.06 -1.70
CA ILE A 7 -49.44 -28.29 -2.38
C ILE A 7 -48.09 -29.00 -2.25
N LEU A 8 -47.77 -29.50 -1.05
CA LEU A 8 -46.54 -30.24 -0.86
C LEU A 8 -46.54 -31.57 -1.60
N SER A 9 -47.67 -32.28 -1.73
CA SER A 9 -47.74 -33.56 -2.43
C SER A 9 -47.27 -33.45 -3.88
N ILE A 10 -47.70 -32.40 -4.57
CA ILE A 10 -47.37 -32.11 -5.97
C ILE A 10 -46.07 -31.29 -6.16
N THR A 11 -45.46 -30.80 -5.09
CA THR A 11 -44.18 -30.07 -5.18
C THR A 11 -43.03 -31.05 -5.39
N SER A 12 -42.28 -30.85 -6.48
CA SER A 12 -41.09 -31.67 -6.77
C SER A 12 -39.94 -31.40 -5.79
N ASP A 13 -39.10 -32.41 -5.56
CA ASP A 13 -37.96 -32.35 -4.63
C ASP A 13 -36.99 -31.21 -4.92
N GLU A 14 -36.82 -30.89 -6.20
CA GLU A 14 -36.01 -29.75 -6.65
C GLU A 14 -36.53 -28.43 -6.06
N TYR A 15 -37.84 -28.18 -6.16
CA TYR A 15 -38.43 -26.95 -5.62
C TYR A 15 -38.40 -26.92 -4.10
N LEU A 16 -38.55 -28.08 -3.43
CA LEU A 16 -38.36 -28.15 -1.98
C LEU A 16 -36.95 -27.71 -1.58
N LYS A 17 -35.91 -28.15 -2.32
CA LYS A 17 -34.53 -27.72 -2.10
C LYS A 17 -34.32 -26.23 -2.40
N LYS A 18 -34.87 -25.72 -3.50
CA LYS A 18 -34.77 -24.30 -3.88
C LYS A 18 -35.42 -23.40 -2.83
N THR A 19 -36.61 -23.76 -2.35
CA THR A 19 -37.25 -23.08 -1.22
C THR A 19 -36.42 -23.20 0.05
N ALA A 20 -35.83 -24.38 0.31
CA ALA A 20 -35.01 -24.60 1.47
C ALA A 20 -33.77 -23.67 1.49
N LYS A 21 -33.15 -23.50 0.33
CA LYS A 21 -32.00 -22.63 0.10
C LYS A 21 -32.37 -21.15 0.20
N PHE A 22 -33.46 -20.72 -0.45
CA PHE A 22 -33.91 -19.32 -0.46
C PHE A 22 -34.18 -18.77 0.94
N THR A 23 -34.74 -19.60 1.81
CA THR A 23 -35.11 -19.22 3.17
C THR A 23 -34.04 -19.54 4.21
N ASN A 24 -32.86 -19.99 3.77
CA ASN A 24 -31.71 -20.33 4.59
C ASN A 24 -32.07 -21.25 5.78
N PHE A 25 -32.78 -22.34 5.50
CA PHE A 25 -33.22 -23.26 6.56
C PHE A 25 -32.03 -23.91 7.26
N SER A 26 -32.06 -23.89 8.60
CA SER A 26 -31.19 -24.69 9.44
C SER A 26 -31.90 -26.00 9.83
N LEU A 27 -31.27 -27.13 9.50
CA LEU A 27 -31.74 -28.48 9.81
C LEU A 27 -30.67 -29.19 10.67
N PRO A 28 -31.01 -29.69 11.87
CA PRO A 28 -30.05 -30.40 12.71
C PRO A 28 -29.39 -31.56 11.96
N GLY A 29 -28.05 -31.64 12.03
CA GLY A 29 -27.26 -32.66 11.34
C GLY A 29 -26.84 -32.30 9.90
N PHE A 30 -27.21 -31.11 9.40
CA PHE A 30 -26.80 -30.64 8.08
C PHE A 30 -26.12 -29.27 8.19
N VAL A 31 -24.93 -29.14 7.59
CA VAL A 31 -24.20 -27.85 7.49
C VAL A 31 -25.00 -26.85 6.65
N GLU A 32 -25.60 -27.34 5.57
CA GLU A 32 -26.50 -26.59 4.69
C GLU A 32 -27.85 -27.32 4.66
N GLY A 33 -28.91 -26.71 5.21
CA GLY A 33 -30.18 -27.42 5.39
C GLY A 33 -30.86 -27.85 4.09
N TRP A 34 -30.55 -27.24 2.94
CA TRP A 34 -31.06 -27.64 1.63
C TRP A 34 -30.45 -28.95 1.08
N ASN A 35 -29.36 -29.44 1.68
CA ASN A 35 -28.77 -30.74 1.32
C ASN A 35 -29.48 -31.92 2.01
N ALA A 36 -30.48 -31.65 2.85
CA ALA A 36 -31.25 -32.71 3.50
C ALA A 36 -32.07 -33.55 2.51
N PRO A 37 -32.34 -34.83 2.83
CA PRO A 37 -33.26 -35.68 2.08
C PRO A 37 -34.64 -35.02 1.86
N PRO A 38 -35.27 -35.18 0.68
CA PRO A 38 -36.54 -34.53 0.37
C PRO A 38 -37.68 -34.82 1.35
N SER A 39 -37.70 -36.03 1.94
CA SER A 39 -38.65 -36.40 2.98
C SER A 39 -38.53 -35.50 4.22
N LEU A 40 -37.30 -35.24 4.68
CA LEU A 40 -37.02 -34.35 5.82
C LEU A 40 -37.34 -32.89 5.49
N LEU A 41 -36.98 -32.44 4.29
CA LEU A 41 -37.33 -31.11 3.80
C LEU A 41 -38.85 -30.91 3.79
N ARG A 42 -39.60 -31.87 3.27
CA ARG A 42 -41.07 -31.82 3.20
C ARG A 42 -41.70 -31.72 4.59
N THR A 43 -41.25 -32.54 5.55
CA THR A 43 -41.74 -32.45 6.94
C THR A 43 -41.44 -31.09 7.56
N HIS A 44 -40.22 -30.57 7.38
CA HIS A 44 -39.84 -29.29 7.97
C HIS A 44 -40.55 -28.09 7.33
N ILE A 45 -40.66 -28.06 5.99
CA ILE A 45 -41.42 -27.04 5.26
C ILE A 45 -42.89 -27.08 5.71
N LYS A 46 -43.49 -28.28 5.83
CA LYS A 46 -44.85 -28.46 6.36
C LYS A 46 -45.02 -27.89 7.77
N SER A 47 -44.08 -28.16 8.69
CA SER A 47 -44.09 -27.59 10.04
C SER A 47 -43.94 -26.06 10.04
N GLY A 48 -43.13 -25.51 9.14
CA GLY A 48 -42.99 -24.07 8.93
C GLY A 48 -44.30 -23.42 8.46
N LEU A 49 -44.94 -24.02 7.45
CA LEU A 49 -46.22 -23.54 6.89
C LEU A 49 -47.39 -23.65 7.86
N LYS A 50 -47.41 -24.66 8.74
CA LYS A 50 -48.43 -24.82 9.80
C LYS A 50 -48.20 -23.91 11.01
N GLY A 51 -47.16 -23.08 11.02
CA GLY A 51 -46.90 -22.10 12.09
C GLY A 51 -46.43 -22.71 13.41
N THR A 52 -46.01 -23.98 13.44
CA THR A 52 -45.42 -24.59 14.64
C THR A 52 -44.02 -24.01 14.91
N LYS A 53 -43.96 -22.94 15.73
CA LYS A 53 -42.74 -22.23 16.09
C LYS A 53 -41.68 -23.17 16.69
N ARG A 54 -40.53 -23.33 16.02
CA ARG A 54 -39.25 -23.64 16.67
C ARG A 54 -38.43 -22.35 16.69
N LYS A 55 -37.84 -22.02 17.85
CA LYS A 55 -37.23 -20.73 18.22
C LYS A 55 -36.18 -20.13 17.25
N SER A 56 -35.79 -20.82 16.18
CA SER A 56 -34.70 -20.40 15.27
C SER A 56 -35.07 -20.32 13.78
N ASN A 57 -36.30 -20.67 13.38
CA ASN A 57 -36.62 -20.81 11.95
C ASN A 57 -37.56 -19.71 11.43
N PRO A 58 -37.35 -19.20 10.21
CA PRO A 58 -38.22 -18.21 9.60
C PRO A 58 -39.65 -18.78 9.42
N VAL A 59 -40.65 -17.95 9.68
CA VAL A 59 -42.06 -18.31 9.43
C VAL A 59 -42.25 -18.42 7.92
N LEU A 60 -42.40 -19.64 7.41
CA LEU A 60 -42.68 -19.87 6.00
C LEU A 60 -44.20 -19.68 5.77
N ASN A 61 -44.56 -18.82 4.82
CA ASN A 61 -45.94 -18.70 4.31
C ASN A 61 -46.02 -19.43 2.95
N ILE A 62 -47.19 -20.01 2.63
CA ILE A 62 -47.47 -20.63 1.33
C ILE A 62 -47.16 -19.69 0.18
N LYS A 63 -47.41 -18.37 0.35
CA LYS A 63 -47.08 -17.36 -0.66
C LYS A 63 -45.57 -17.25 -0.94
N ILE A 64 -44.72 -17.45 0.08
CA ILE A 64 -43.26 -17.45 -0.09
C ILE A 64 -42.82 -18.68 -0.89
N LEU A 65 -43.35 -19.87 -0.55
CA LEU A 65 -43.08 -21.10 -1.28
C LEU A 65 -43.45 -20.95 -2.77
N LEU A 66 -44.67 -20.47 -3.05
CA LEU A 66 -45.15 -20.31 -4.42
C LEU A 66 -44.40 -19.21 -5.18
N ASN A 67 -44.02 -18.11 -4.53
CA ASN A 67 -43.18 -17.08 -5.17
C ASN A 67 -41.79 -17.61 -5.56
N VAL A 68 -41.17 -18.47 -4.74
CA VAL A 68 -39.89 -19.10 -5.11
C VAL A 68 -40.07 -19.97 -6.35
N ILE A 69 -41.15 -20.76 -6.39
CA ILE A 69 -41.45 -21.64 -7.54
C ILE A 69 -41.75 -20.81 -8.79
N LEU A 70 -42.50 -19.71 -8.66
CA LEU A 70 -42.81 -18.79 -9.74
C LEU A 70 -41.55 -18.17 -10.34
N ASN A 71 -40.68 -17.59 -9.50
CA ASN A 71 -39.47 -16.93 -9.95
C ASN A 71 -38.54 -17.89 -10.69
N GLU A 72 -38.46 -19.14 -10.24
CA GLU A 72 -37.70 -20.18 -10.93
C GLU A 72 -38.36 -20.60 -12.25
N THR A 73 -39.68 -20.67 -12.28
CA THR A 73 -40.45 -20.92 -13.51
C THR A 73 -40.21 -19.82 -14.54
N PHE A 74 -40.22 -18.54 -14.15
CA PHE A 74 -39.94 -17.43 -15.05
C PHE A 74 -38.51 -17.46 -15.60
N LYS A 75 -37.52 -17.83 -14.77
CA LYS A 75 -36.14 -18.04 -15.24
C LYS A 75 -36.04 -19.19 -16.24
N GLU A 76 -36.68 -20.33 -15.95
CA GLU A 76 -36.67 -21.50 -16.83
C GLU A 76 -37.34 -21.21 -18.19
N LEU A 77 -38.45 -20.46 -18.16
CA LEU A 77 -39.20 -20.05 -19.35
C LEU A 77 -38.67 -18.79 -20.02
N LYS A 78 -37.64 -18.14 -19.45
CA LYS A 78 -37.07 -16.85 -19.89
C LYS A 78 -38.11 -15.75 -20.02
N ILE A 79 -39.10 -15.76 -19.14
CA ILE A 79 -40.10 -14.70 -19.00
C ILE A 79 -39.48 -13.60 -18.14
N THR A 80 -39.47 -12.37 -18.64
CA THR A 80 -38.95 -11.21 -17.90
C THR A 80 -40.00 -10.66 -16.93
N ASP A 81 -39.55 -10.08 -15.82
CA ASP A 81 -40.45 -9.53 -14.78
C ASP A 81 -41.39 -8.42 -15.28
N ASP A 82 -41.04 -7.76 -16.41
CA ASP A 82 -41.85 -6.70 -17.03
C ASP A 82 -43.00 -7.22 -17.93
N THR A 83 -43.15 -8.54 -18.06
CA THR A 83 -44.16 -9.12 -18.97
C THR A 83 -45.45 -9.38 -18.20
N GLU A 84 -46.47 -8.54 -18.39
CA GLU A 84 -47.82 -8.82 -17.89
C GLU A 84 -48.41 -10.04 -18.62
N LEU A 85 -48.38 -11.20 -17.97
CA LEU A 85 -48.95 -12.44 -18.47
C LEU A 85 -50.40 -12.58 -18.01
N THR A 86 -51.33 -12.59 -18.95
CA THR A 86 -52.71 -13.00 -18.70
C THR A 86 -52.78 -14.51 -18.43
N LEU A 87 -53.84 -14.96 -17.74
CA LEU A 87 -54.08 -16.38 -17.46
C LEU A 87 -54.19 -17.17 -18.77
N GLU A 88 -54.79 -16.56 -19.79
CA GLU A 88 -54.93 -17.05 -21.15
C GLU A 88 -53.59 -17.34 -21.83
N ASN A 89 -52.66 -16.38 -21.78
CA ASN A 89 -51.34 -16.53 -22.36
C ASN A 89 -50.55 -17.62 -21.63
N PHE A 90 -50.67 -17.66 -20.30
CA PHE A 90 -50.01 -18.67 -19.50
C PHE A 90 -50.57 -20.07 -19.77
N TYR A 91 -51.90 -20.22 -19.92
CA TYR A 91 -52.55 -21.48 -20.31
C TYR A 91 -51.95 -22.06 -21.59
N LEU A 92 -51.78 -21.22 -22.61
CA LEU A 92 -51.22 -21.63 -23.89
C LEU A 92 -49.76 -22.05 -23.77
N ILE A 93 -48.96 -21.35 -22.96
CA ILE A 93 -47.56 -21.71 -22.68
C ILE A 93 -47.51 -23.09 -22.00
N VAL A 94 -48.40 -23.35 -21.04
CA VAL A 94 -48.50 -24.63 -20.33
C VAL A 94 -48.90 -25.76 -21.28
N GLU A 95 -49.91 -25.54 -22.12
CA GLU A 95 -50.39 -26.54 -23.08
C GLU A 95 -49.32 -26.90 -24.12
N MET A 96 -48.51 -25.93 -24.53
CA MET A 96 -47.43 -26.12 -25.51
C MET A 96 -46.12 -26.63 -24.92
N ASN A 97 -45.93 -26.55 -23.60
CA ASN A 97 -44.69 -26.92 -22.95
C ASN A 97 -44.91 -28.06 -21.93
N PRO A 98 -44.69 -29.33 -22.33
CA PRO A 98 -44.92 -30.48 -21.47
C PRO A 98 -43.93 -30.58 -20.30
N THR A 99 -42.89 -29.74 -20.25
CA THR A 99 -41.95 -29.73 -19.12
C THR A 99 -42.46 -28.93 -17.92
N ILE A 100 -43.51 -28.12 -18.10
CA ILE A 100 -44.08 -27.32 -17.01
C ILE A 100 -44.88 -28.24 -16.08
N LYS A 101 -44.50 -28.26 -14.82
CA LYS A 101 -45.12 -29.09 -13.78
C LYS A 101 -46.35 -28.41 -13.19
N ASP A 102 -47.30 -29.20 -12.73
CA ASP A 102 -48.55 -28.74 -12.08
C ASP A 102 -48.34 -27.68 -10.99
N ILE A 103 -47.31 -27.87 -10.14
CA ILE A 103 -46.98 -26.94 -9.07
C ILE A 103 -46.56 -25.55 -9.59
N GLN A 104 -45.92 -25.48 -10.76
CA GLN A 104 -45.53 -24.21 -11.39
C GLN A 104 -46.77 -23.45 -11.86
N VAL A 105 -47.75 -24.18 -12.40
CA VAL A 105 -49.03 -23.60 -12.83
C VAL A 105 -49.82 -23.07 -11.65
N ILE A 106 -49.90 -23.82 -10.55
CA ILE A 106 -50.54 -23.37 -9.32
C ILE A 106 -49.80 -22.17 -8.73
N ALA A 107 -48.46 -22.17 -8.76
CA ALA A 107 -47.68 -21.05 -8.28
C ALA A 107 -48.01 -19.77 -9.06
N PHE A 108 -48.05 -19.82 -10.40
CA PHE A 108 -48.47 -18.69 -11.22
C PHE A 108 -49.91 -18.27 -10.91
N TYR A 109 -50.86 -19.21 -10.95
CA TYR A 109 -52.28 -18.90 -10.81
C TYR A 109 -52.59 -18.31 -9.43
N TYR A 110 -52.01 -18.85 -8.36
CA TYR A 110 -52.22 -18.33 -7.00
C TYR A 110 -51.55 -16.98 -6.75
N THR A 111 -50.39 -16.73 -7.33
CA THR A 111 -49.63 -15.49 -7.08
C THR A 111 -50.15 -14.32 -7.87
N GLN A 112 -50.59 -14.54 -9.11
CA GLN A 112 -51.10 -13.51 -10.00
C GLN A 112 -52.63 -13.35 -9.92
N PHE A 113 -53.37 -14.43 -9.66
CA PHE A 113 -54.84 -14.47 -9.66
C PHE A 113 -55.39 -15.16 -8.40
N GLU A 114 -55.00 -14.66 -7.22
CA GLU A 114 -55.23 -15.33 -5.93
C GLU A 114 -56.70 -15.66 -5.65
N THR A 115 -57.63 -14.78 -6.02
CA THR A 115 -59.08 -14.96 -5.82
C THR A 115 -59.62 -16.08 -6.70
N GLU A 116 -59.36 -16.02 -8.01
CA GLU A 116 -59.82 -16.99 -9.01
C GLU A 116 -59.23 -18.38 -8.74
N CYS A 117 -57.96 -18.44 -8.32
CA CYS A 117 -57.31 -19.69 -7.94
C CYS A 117 -57.99 -20.35 -6.73
N LYS A 118 -58.43 -19.57 -5.73
CA LYS A 118 -59.13 -20.10 -4.56
C LYS A 118 -60.52 -20.62 -4.91
N GLU A 119 -61.22 -19.95 -5.81
CA GLU A 119 -62.54 -20.37 -6.29
C GLU A 119 -62.47 -21.69 -7.09
N ASN A 120 -61.41 -21.86 -7.89
CA ASN A 120 -61.25 -23.00 -8.79
C ASN A 120 -60.40 -24.16 -8.22
N ILE A 121 -60.07 -24.13 -6.92
CA ILE A 121 -59.11 -25.08 -6.33
C ILE A 121 -59.53 -26.55 -6.45
N ASN A 122 -60.84 -26.82 -6.34
CA ASN A 122 -61.38 -28.18 -6.46
C ASN A 122 -61.25 -28.71 -7.90
N THR A 123 -61.45 -27.83 -8.89
CA THR A 123 -61.26 -28.14 -10.30
C THR A 123 -59.79 -28.44 -10.60
N LEU A 124 -58.87 -27.61 -10.10
CA LEU A 124 -57.42 -27.84 -10.24
C LEU A 124 -57.02 -29.20 -9.66
N ARG A 125 -57.48 -29.54 -8.45
CA ARG A 125 -57.20 -30.83 -7.81
C ARG A 125 -57.73 -32.00 -8.64
N LYS A 126 -58.99 -31.92 -9.08
CA LYS A 126 -59.63 -32.94 -9.90
C LYS A 126 -58.87 -33.17 -11.21
N ASN A 127 -58.42 -32.10 -11.87
CA ASN A 127 -57.68 -32.20 -13.12
C ASN A 127 -56.35 -32.95 -12.95
N ILE A 128 -55.61 -32.68 -11.87
CA ILE A 128 -54.37 -33.40 -11.55
C ILE A 128 -54.65 -34.88 -11.28
N GLU A 129 -55.67 -35.19 -10.47
CA GLU A 129 -56.05 -36.57 -10.14
C GLU A 129 -56.48 -37.37 -11.37
N GLU A 130 -57.14 -36.72 -12.33
CA GLU A 130 -57.59 -37.31 -13.60
C GLU A 130 -56.54 -37.28 -14.71
N GLY A 131 -55.34 -36.71 -14.47
CA GLY A 131 -54.29 -36.57 -15.47
C GLY A 131 -54.65 -35.65 -16.65
N LYS A 132 -55.60 -34.73 -16.44
CA LYS A 132 -56.00 -33.73 -17.43
C LYS A 132 -55.12 -32.48 -17.34
N PRO A 133 -55.07 -31.63 -18.39
CA PRO A 133 -54.46 -30.31 -18.28
C PRO A 133 -54.98 -29.57 -17.06
N ILE A 134 -54.08 -29.10 -16.20
CA ILE A 134 -54.43 -28.59 -14.87
C ILE A 134 -55.46 -27.44 -14.89
N LEU A 135 -55.44 -26.61 -15.93
CA LEU A 135 -56.37 -25.48 -16.11
C LEU A 135 -57.64 -25.83 -16.92
N SER A 136 -57.90 -27.12 -17.17
CA SER A 136 -59.11 -27.58 -17.86
C SER A 136 -60.39 -27.18 -17.10
N GLY A 137 -61.40 -26.68 -17.82
CA GLY A 137 -62.66 -26.18 -17.28
C GLY A 137 -62.56 -24.83 -16.55
N ILE A 138 -61.38 -24.20 -16.55
CA ILE A 138 -61.13 -22.90 -15.89
C ILE A 138 -60.87 -21.81 -16.94
N SER A 139 -60.07 -22.11 -17.96
CA SER A 139 -59.79 -21.15 -19.04
C SER A 139 -60.84 -21.20 -20.14
N THR A 140 -61.31 -20.03 -20.59
CA THR A 140 -62.19 -19.89 -21.75
C THR A 140 -61.52 -20.27 -23.07
N ILE A 141 -60.19 -20.43 -23.09
CA ILE A 141 -59.39 -20.79 -24.27
C ILE A 141 -59.52 -22.27 -24.65
N GLU A 142 -60.00 -23.12 -23.75
CA GLU A 142 -60.14 -24.55 -24.02
C GLU A 142 -61.12 -24.87 -25.16
N SER A 143 -62.10 -23.99 -25.41
CA SER A 143 -63.08 -24.11 -26.50
C SER A 143 -62.59 -23.57 -27.86
N VAL A 144 -61.38 -22.98 -27.91
CA VAL A 144 -60.82 -22.33 -29.10
C VAL A 144 -60.03 -23.35 -29.93
N ASN A 145 -60.18 -23.34 -31.25
CA ASN A 145 -59.50 -24.28 -32.14
C ASN A 145 -57.95 -24.07 -32.07
N PRO A 146 -57.12 -25.12 -32.14
CA PRO A 146 -55.65 -25.01 -32.23
C PRO A 146 -55.11 -23.92 -33.18
N LEU A 147 -55.73 -23.71 -34.35
CA LEU A 147 -55.34 -22.65 -35.29
C LEU A 147 -55.63 -21.23 -34.74
N GLU A 148 -56.75 -21.06 -34.04
CA GLU A 148 -57.12 -19.82 -33.38
C GLU A 148 -56.28 -19.58 -32.12
N LYS A 149 -55.88 -20.64 -31.40
CA LYS A 149 -54.90 -20.58 -30.30
C LYS A 149 -53.53 -20.10 -30.81
N ILE A 150 -53.07 -20.63 -31.95
CA ILE A 150 -51.84 -20.19 -32.63
C ILE A 150 -51.97 -18.73 -33.10
N ASN A 151 -53.10 -18.36 -33.70
CA ASN A 151 -53.34 -16.98 -34.13
C ASN A 151 -53.43 -16.03 -32.93
N THR A 152 -54.00 -16.44 -31.79
CA THR A 152 -54.01 -15.66 -30.55
C THR A 152 -52.60 -15.46 -30.00
N LEU A 153 -51.74 -16.49 -30.03
CA LEU A 153 -50.32 -16.36 -29.70
C LEU A 153 -49.56 -15.44 -30.67
N MET A 154 -49.90 -15.47 -31.96
CA MET A 154 -49.32 -14.56 -32.96
C MET A 154 -49.85 -13.12 -32.82
N HIS A 155 -51.12 -12.95 -32.42
CA HIS A 155 -51.75 -11.65 -32.18
C HIS A 155 -51.33 -11.02 -30.85
N ASN A 156 -50.99 -11.83 -29.84
CA ASN A 156 -50.54 -11.37 -28.53
C ASN A 156 -49.05 -11.01 -28.49
N SER A 157 -48.29 -11.18 -29.59
CA SER A 157 -46.89 -10.75 -29.61
C SER A 157 -46.71 -9.23 -29.82
N LEU A 158 -47.61 -8.54 -30.54
CA LEU A 158 -47.57 -7.08 -30.72
C LEU A 158 -48.97 -6.55 -31.14
N THR A 159 -49.54 -5.65 -30.35
CA THR A 159 -50.70 -4.83 -30.75
C THR A 159 -50.39 -4.00 -32.01
N PRO A 160 -51.38 -3.53 -32.78
CA PRO A 160 -51.14 -2.68 -33.96
C PRO A 160 -50.29 -1.43 -33.66
N LYS A 161 -50.42 -0.87 -32.45
CA LYS A 161 -49.59 0.23 -31.96
C LYS A 161 -48.14 -0.21 -31.75
N GLU A 162 -47.92 -1.38 -31.16
CA GLU A 162 -46.59 -1.94 -30.94
C GLU A 162 -45.91 -2.35 -32.25
N VAL A 163 -46.64 -2.94 -33.20
CA VAL A 163 -46.13 -3.20 -34.56
C VAL A 163 -45.69 -1.90 -35.22
N THR A 164 -46.52 -0.87 -35.17
CA THR A 164 -46.19 0.44 -35.76
C THR A 164 -44.97 1.06 -35.08
N SER A 165 -44.91 1.04 -33.74
CA SER A 165 -43.77 1.52 -32.95
C SER A 165 -42.50 0.74 -33.29
N PHE A 166 -42.58 -0.58 -33.38
CA PHE A 166 -41.49 -1.47 -33.73
C PHE A 166 -40.94 -1.17 -35.13
N LEU A 167 -41.79 -1.13 -36.15
CA LEU A 167 -41.38 -0.84 -37.52
C LEU A 167 -40.77 0.56 -37.64
N ASN A 168 -41.34 1.55 -36.96
CA ASN A 168 -40.78 2.92 -36.90
C ASN A 168 -39.41 2.95 -36.20
N SER A 169 -39.23 2.17 -35.14
CA SER A 169 -37.94 2.09 -34.44
C SER A 169 -36.85 1.47 -35.33
N LEU A 170 -37.21 0.44 -36.11
CA LEU A 170 -36.31 -0.21 -37.05
C LEU A 170 -35.96 0.70 -38.23
N GLU A 171 -36.95 1.38 -38.79
CA GLU A 171 -36.75 2.37 -39.84
C GLU A 171 -35.78 3.47 -39.38
N LYS A 172 -36.01 4.06 -38.19
CA LYS A 172 -35.09 5.04 -37.60
C LYS A 172 -33.67 4.50 -37.45
N SER A 173 -33.51 3.21 -37.13
CA SER A 173 -32.20 2.58 -37.01
C SER A 173 -31.52 2.40 -38.38
N ILE A 174 -32.27 2.01 -39.41
CA ILE A 174 -31.77 1.86 -40.79
C ILE A 174 -31.42 3.21 -41.41
N LEU A 175 -32.23 4.24 -41.18
CA LEU A 175 -31.96 5.61 -41.65
C LEU A 175 -30.71 6.23 -41.02
N LYS A 176 -30.22 5.68 -39.91
CA LYS A 176 -28.96 6.10 -39.25
C LYS A 176 -27.75 5.26 -39.62
N ASN A 177 -27.91 4.21 -40.42
CA ASN A 177 -26.81 3.28 -40.74
C ASN A 177 -26.47 3.28 -42.24
N THR A 178 -25.52 2.43 -42.63
CA THR A 178 -25.02 2.29 -44.00
C THR A 178 -26.07 1.77 -45.00
N ARG A 179 -27.21 1.25 -44.54
CA ARG A 179 -28.29 0.67 -45.35
C ARG A 179 -29.37 1.69 -45.72
N LYS A 180 -29.29 2.94 -45.26
CA LYS A 180 -30.20 4.03 -45.60
C LYS A 180 -30.48 4.12 -47.10
N LYS A 181 -29.42 4.19 -47.92
CA LYS A 181 -29.53 4.35 -49.38
C LYS A 181 -30.33 3.21 -50.04
N ASN A 182 -30.12 1.98 -49.58
CA ASN A 182 -30.85 0.81 -50.09
C ASN A 182 -32.33 0.86 -49.69
N TYR A 183 -32.63 1.25 -48.45
CA TYR A 183 -34.00 1.42 -47.99
C TYR A 183 -34.77 2.49 -48.76
N GLU A 184 -34.15 3.64 -49.01
CA GLU A 184 -34.75 4.74 -49.80
C GLU A 184 -35.00 4.31 -51.25
N GLN A 185 -34.04 3.62 -51.88
CA GLN A 185 -34.22 3.07 -53.23
C GLN A 185 -35.38 2.08 -53.33
N LEU A 186 -35.53 1.20 -52.34
CA LEU A 186 -36.65 0.24 -52.30
C LEU A 186 -38.01 0.94 -52.15
N GLN A 187 -38.09 2.04 -51.39
CA GLN A 187 -39.31 2.83 -51.28
C GLN A 187 -39.66 3.54 -52.60
N GLU A 188 -38.67 4.09 -53.30
CA GLU A 188 -38.87 4.70 -54.62
C GLU A 188 -39.33 3.69 -55.68
N GLU A 189 -38.75 2.49 -55.68
CA GLU A 189 -39.15 1.42 -56.59
C GLU A 189 -40.57 0.91 -56.31
N LEU A 190 -40.96 0.80 -55.04
CA LEU A 190 -42.33 0.45 -54.65
C LEU A 190 -43.35 1.50 -55.10
N ALA A 191 -43.03 2.79 -54.93
CA ALA A 191 -43.88 3.89 -55.39
C ALA A 191 -44.08 3.87 -56.91
N LYS A 192 -43.01 3.65 -57.69
CA LYS A 192 -43.09 3.54 -59.16
C LYS A 192 -43.90 2.33 -59.62
N LEU A 193 -43.82 1.22 -58.90
CA LEU A 193 -44.61 0.01 -59.19
C LEU A 193 -46.11 0.27 -59.03
N GLU A 194 -46.46 1.13 -58.08
CA GLU A 194 -47.84 1.53 -57.82
C GLU A 194 -48.38 2.51 -58.88
N GLU A 195 -47.63 3.55 -59.23
CA GLU A 195 -48.01 4.53 -60.26
C GLU A 195 -48.27 3.88 -61.63
N ASN A 196 -47.54 2.80 -61.96
CA ASN A 196 -47.71 2.08 -63.23
C ASN A 196 -48.93 1.12 -63.25
N THR A 197 -49.74 1.08 -62.18
CA THR A 197 -50.89 0.16 -62.03
C THR A 197 -52.23 0.87 -61.78
N GLU A 198 -52.36 2.15 -62.10
CA GLU A 198 -53.51 3.02 -61.77
C GLU A 198 -54.83 2.80 -62.59
N ASP A 199 -55.01 1.70 -63.34
CA ASP A 199 -56.30 1.45 -64.02
C ASP A 199 -57.29 0.64 -63.15
N GLU A 200 -58.38 1.30 -62.73
CA GLU A 200 -59.41 0.91 -61.73
C GLU A 200 -60.40 -0.20 -62.15
N ASN A 201 -59.94 -1.31 -62.71
CA ASN A 201 -60.79 -2.51 -62.89
C ASN A 201 -60.48 -3.58 -61.84
N GLU A 202 -61.50 -4.31 -61.34
CA GLU A 202 -61.35 -5.37 -60.32
C GLU A 202 -60.36 -6.49 -60.75
N GLU A 203 -60.25 -6.76 -62.05
CA GLU A 203 -59.28 -7.70 -62.63
C GLU A 203 -57.82 -7.21 -62.47
N ASN A 204 -57.60 -5.89 -62.41
CA ASN A 204 -56.29 -5.27 -62.21
C ASN A 204 -55.86 -5.24 -60.75
N ALA A 205 -56.78 -5.27 -59.78
CA ALA A 205 -56.44 -5.30 -58.35
C ALA A 205 -55.73 -6.62 -57.96
N SER A 206 -56.14 -7.73 -58.56
CA SER A 206 -55.47 -9.03 -58.42
C SER A 206 -54.06 -9.01 -59.03
N ASN A 207 -53.93 -8.45 -60.24
CA ASN A 207 -52.63 -8.27 -60.92
C ASN A 207 -51.68 -7.33 -60.14
N LYS A 208 -52.19 -6.24 -59.55
CA LYS A 208 -51.41 -5.31 -58.73
C LYS A 208 -50.84 -6.01 -57.48
N LYS A 209 -51.65 -6.82 -56.82
CA LYS A 209 -51.24 -7.61 -55.65
C LYS A 209 -50.16 -8.64 -56.01
N GLU A 210 -50.34 -9.36 -57.12
CA GLU A 210 -49.38 -10.34 -57.61
C GLU A 210 -48.05 -9.68 -58.00
N ASN A 211 -48.09 -8.54 -58.69
CA ASN A 211 -46.91 -7.75 -59.04
C ASN A 211 -46.14 -7.26 -57.80
N MET A 212 -46.83 -6.83 -56.76
CA MET A 212 -46.21 -6.36 -55.51
C MET A 212 -45.54 -7.50 -54.72
N LEU A 213 -46.15 -8.68 -54.73
CA LEU A 213 -45.55 -9.89 -54.15
C LEU A 213 -44.35 -10.39 -54.97
N ASN A 214 -44.45 -10.37 -56.30
CA ASN A 214 -43.35 -10.73 -57.19
C ASN A 214 -42.15 -9.78 -57.02
N PHE A 215 -42.40 -8.48 -56.85
CA PHE A 215 -41.37 -7.52 -56.48
C PHE A 215 -40.72 -7.86 -55.12
N LEU A 216 -41.53 -8.12 -54.08
CA LEU A 216 -41.01 -8.47 -52.76
C LEU A 216 -40.10 -9.71 -52.82
N PHE A 217 -40.58 -10.80 -53.43
CA PHE A 217 -39.83 -12.05 -53.48
C PHE A 217 -38.60 -11.96 -54.38
N SER A 218 -38.67 -11.26 -55.52
CA SER A 218 -37.50 -11.03 -56.37
C SER A 218 -36.42 -10.21 -55.66
N LYS A 219 -36.79 -9.16 -54.92
CA LYS A 219 -35.85 -8.36 -54.13
C LYS A 219 -35.29 -9.12 -52.93
N ILE A 220 -36.08 -9.94 -52.25
CA ILE A 220 -35.58 -10.83 -51.18
C ILE A 220 -34.58 -11.86 -51.74
N ALA A 221 -34.87 -12.44 -52.91
CA ALA A 221 -34.00 -13.42 -53.57
C ALA A 221 -32.68 -12.81 -54.02
N ALA A 222 -32.71 -11.60 -54.59
CA ALA A 222 -31.53 -10.86 -55.03
C ALA A 222 -30.70 -10.27 -53.86
N SER A 223 -31.30 -10.10 -52.68
CA SER A 223 -30.64 -9.46 -51.53
C SER A 223 -29.80 -10.42 -50.70
N PRO A 224 -28.61 -9.98 -50.21
CA PRO A 224 -27.85 -10.70 -49.19
C PRO A 224 -28.70 -10.98 -47.95
N LYS A 225 -28.45 -12.11 -47.26
CA LYS A 225 -29.23 -12.53 -46.08
C LYS A 225 -29.41 -11.42 -45.04
N LEU A 226 -28.38 -10.60 -44.85
CA LEU A 226 -28.37 -9.50 -43.88
C LEU A 226 -29.27 -8.32 -44.26
N ASP A 227 -29.59 -8.15 -45.55
CA ASP A 227 -30.35 -7.02 -46.09
C ASP A 227 -31.82 -7.36 -46.40
N ARG A 228 -32.18 -8.65 -46.44
CA ARG A 228 -33.58 -9.11 -46.55
C ARG A 228 -34.54 -8.45 -45.54
N PRO A 229 -34.16 -8.22 -44.27
CA PRO A 229 -35.01 -7.48 -43.32
C PRO A 229 -35.33 -6.05 -43.77
N VAL A 230 -34.43 -5.39 -44.51
CA VAL A 230 -34.63 -4.04 -45.02
C VAL A 230 -35.67 -4.04 -46.15
N VAL A 231 -35.60 -5.05 -47.04
CA VAL A 231 -36.60 -5.27 -48.09
C VAL A 231 -37.99 -5.52 -47.50
N ILE A 232 -38.06 -6.40 -46.51
CA ILE A 232 -39.33 -6.74 -45.84
C ILE A 232 -39.89 -5.52 -45.09
N LEU A 233 -39.05 -4.75 -44.40
CA LEU A 233 -39.48 -3.52 -43.74
C LEU A 233 -40.03 -2.49 -44.74
N ALA A 234 -39.33 -2.28 -45.86
CA ALA A 234 -39.75 -1.32 -46.87
C ALA A 234 -41.13 -1.67 -47.44
N PHE A 235 -41.33 -2.94 -47.79
CA PHE A 235 -42.61 -3.46 -48.24
C PHE A 235 -43.72 -3.33 -47.19
N LEU A 236 -43.45 -3.70 -45.94
CA LEU A 236 -44.43 -3.64 -44.86
C LEU A 236 -44.90 -2.20 -44.58
N LYS A 237 -43.98 -1.23 -44.65
CA LYS A 237 -44.25 0.19 -44.41
C LYS A 237 -44.95 0.87 -45.58
N HIS A 238 -44.68 0.43 -46.81
CA HIS A 238 -45.36 0.92 -47.99
C HIS A 238 -46.87 0.62 -47.89
N ASN A 239 -47.69 1.65 -48.03
CA ASN A 239 -49.16 1.62 -47.92
C ASN A 239 -49.73 0.86 -46.72
N ASN A 240 -49.03 0.92 -45.59
CA ASN A 240 -49.41 0.21 -44.37
C ASN A 240 -49.69 -1.28 -44.62
N ASN A 241 -48.94 -1.94 -45.49
CA ASN A 241 -49.08 -3.38 -45.75
C ASN A 241 -48.97 -4.21 -44.46
N PHE A 242 -48.26 -3.72 -43.43
CA PHE A 242 -48.24 -4.33 -42.11
C PHE A 242 -49.60 -4.49 -41.42
N ALA A 243 -50.62 -3.71 -41.82
CA ALA A 243 -51.98 -3.78 -41.28
C ALA A 243 -52.85 -4.82 -42.01
N LYS A 244 -52.39 -5.37 -43.14
CA LYS A 244 -53.12 -6.37 -43.91
C LYS A 244 -52.81 -7.76 -43.36
N ALA A 245 -53.85 -8.55 -43.06
CA ALA A 245 -53.75 -9.86 -42.42
C ALA A 245 -52.83 -10.84 -43.16
N GLU A 246 -52.85 -10.80 -44.49
CA GLU A 246 -52.06 -11.65 -45.36
C GLU A 246 -50.54 -11.42 -45.27
N TYR A 247 -50.09 -10.27 -44.77
CA TYR A 247 -48.66 -9.94 -44.62
C TYR A 247 -48.17 -10.07 -43.18
N HIS A 248 -49.01 -10.51 -42.24
CA HIS A 248 -48.63 -10.65 -40.83
C HIS A 248 -47.43 -11.57 -40.62
N PHE A 249 -47.28 -12.62 -41.44
CA PHE A 249 -46.13 -13.53 -41.36
C PHE A 249 -44.80 -12.81 -41.62
N LEU A 250 -44.79 -11.76 -42.44
CA LEU A 250 -43.61 -10.94 -42.72
C LEU A 250 -43.25 -10.06 -41.51
N THR A 251 -44.26 -9.49 -40.84
CA THR A 251 -44.08 -8.74 -39.58
C THR A 251 -43.48 -9.63 -38.51
N GLN A 252 -44.01 -10.86 -38.36
CA GLN A 252 -43.52 -11.83 -37.38
C GLN A 252 -42.11 -12.31 -37.67
N TYR A 253 -41.81 -12.55 -38.95
CA TYR A 253 -40.45 -12.86 -39.39
C TYR A 253 -39.48 -11.74 -39.02
N LEU A 254 -39.84 -10.49 -39.29
CA LEU A 254 -39.00 -9.32 -39.02
C LEU A 254 -38.78 -9.12 -37.51
N TYR A 255 -39.83 -9.27 -36.71
CA TYR A 255 -39.75 -9.24 -35.26
C TYR A 255 -38.81 -10.32 -34.72
N THR A 256 -39.05 -11.58 -35.10
CA THR A 256 -38.22 -12.72 -34.66
C THR A 256 -36.75 -12.55 -35.06
N TYR A 257 -36.50 -12.08 -36.28
CA TYR A 257 -35.14 -11.84 -36.77
C TYR A 257 -34.42 -10.80 -35.91
N THR A 258 -35.08 -9.69 -35.58
CA THR A 258 -34.48 -8.60 -34.81
C THR A 258 -34.28 -8.94 -33.35
N VAL A 259 -35.20 -9.69 -32.72
CA VAL A 259 -35.04 -10.22 -31.36
C VAL A 259 -33.82 -11.15 -31.30
N LYS A 260 -33.70 -12.12 -32.21
CA LYS A 260 -32.54 -13.03 -32.27
C LYS A 260 -31.22 -12.29 -32.48
N LEU A 261 -31.23 -11.21 -33.27
CA LEU A 261 -30.05 -10.38 -33.49
C LEU A 261 -29.65 -9.62 -32.21
N ARG A 262 -30.64 -9.06 -31.50
CA ARG A 262 -30.42 -8.39 -30.20
C ARG A 262 -29.89 -9.36 -29.16
N GLU A 263 -30.44 -10.57 -29.05
CA GLU A 263 -29.96 -11.60 -28.13
C GLU A 263 -28.51 -12.00 -28.43
N LYS A 264 -28.16 -12.20 -29.71
CA LYS A 264 -26.79 -12.52 -30.11
C LYS A 264 -25.81 -11.39 -29.75
N ASN A 265 -26.21 -10.15 -29.98
CA ASN A 265 -25.41 -8.98 -29.63
C ASN A 265 -25.29 -8.81 -28.11
N ALA A 266 -26.38 -8.98 -27.36
CA ALA A 266 -26.39 -8.92 -25.91
C ALA A 266 -25.51 -10.00 -25.28
N LYS A 267 -25.54 -11.24 -25.80
CA LYS A 267 -24.61 -12.30 -25.39
C LYS A 267 -23.16 -11.90 -25.64
N THR A 268 -22.87 -11.37 -26.83
CA THR A 268 -21.52 -10.94 -27.20
C THR A 268 -21.02 -9.83 -26.28
N ILE A 269 -21.84 -8.81 -26.05
CA ILE A 269 -21.55 -7.71 -25.11
C ILE A 269 -21.30 -8.28 -23.72
N LYS A 270 -22.19 -9.14 -23.21
CA LYS A 270 -22.05 -9.76 -21.89
C LYS A 270 -20.72 -10.50 -21.75
N THR A 271 -20.35 -11.36 -22.71
CA THR A 271 -19.06 -12.06 -22.69
C THR A 271 -17.86 -11.12 -22.75
N THR A 272 -17.94 -10.03 -23.53
CA THR A 272 -16.87 -9.04 -23.61
C THR A 272 -16.72 -8.28 -22.30
N THR A 273 -17.84 -7.85 -21.71
CA THR A 273 -17.86 -7.14 -20.42
C THR A 273 -17.37 -8.04 -19.29
N GLU A 274 -17.79 -9.30 -19.24
CA GLU A 274 -17.31 -10.28 -18.25
C GLU A 274 -15.79 -10.48 -18.36
N LYS A 275 -15.26 -10.56 -19.59
CA LYS A 275 -13.81 -10.66 -19.81
C LYS A 275 -13.06 -9.41 -19.34
N GLN A 276 -13.56 -8.22 -19.67
CA GLN A 276 -12.96 -6.95 -19.23
C GLN A 276 -12.99 -6.80 -17.71
N LEU A 277 -14.08 -7.23 -17.06
CA LEU A 277 -14.25 -7.15 -15.62
C LEU A 277 -13.25 -8.09 -14.91
N LEU A 278 -13.03 -9.29 -15.46
CA LEU A 278 -12.01 -10.21 -14.97
C LEU A 278 -10.60 -9.61 -15.12
N GLU A 279 -10.28 -9.00 -16.27
CA GLU A 279 -8.99 -8.33 -16.48
C GLU A 279 -8.77 -7.17 -15.49
N LEU A 280 -9.80 -6.37 -15.22
CA LEU A 280 -9.76 -5.30 -14.23
C LEU A 280 -9.54 -5.84 -12.80
N GLN A 281 -10.19 -6.95 -12.48
CA GLN A 281 -10.08 -7.57 -11.16
C GLN A 281 -8.66 -8.08 -10.89
N VAL A 282 -8.03 -8.71 -11.89
CA VAL A 282 -6.62 -9.13 -11.81
C VAL A 282 -5.69 -7.93 -11.61
N GLN A 283 -5.91 -6.82 -12.32
CA GLN A 283 -5.13 -5.59 -12.12
C GLN A 283 -5.32 -4.99 -10.73
N PHE A 284 -6.56 -5.00 -10.22
CA PHE A 284 -6.86 -4.51 -8.89
C PHE A 284 -6.16 -5.33 -7.80
N ASP A 285 -6.20 -6.65 -7.91
CA ASP A 285 -5.52 -7.55 -6.96
C ASP A 285 -3.99 -7.33 -6.93
N ASP A 286 -3.36 -7.08 -8.09
CA ASP A 286 -1.93 -6.73 -8.17
C ASP A 286 -1.62 -5.39 -7.48
N VAL A 287 -2.50 -4.39 -7.61
CA VAL A 287 -2.36 -3.10 -6.91
C VAL A 287 -2.52 -3.27 -5.41
N VAL A 288 -3.48 -4.07 -4.95
CA VAL A 288 -3.68 -4.36 -3.53
C VAL A 288 -2.45 -5.03 -2.93
N GLN A 289 -1.88 -6.04 -3.59
CA GLN A 289 -0.66 -6.71 -3.13
C GLN A 289 0.54 -5.73 -3.05
N LYS A 290 0.70 -4.84 -4.03
CA LYS A 290 1.73 -3.80 -3.99
C LYS A 290 1.54 -2.83 -2.83
N MET A 291 0.29 -2.42 -2.55
CA MET A 291 -0.06 -1.57 -1.41
C MET A 291 0.24 -2.23 -0.07
N GLU A 292 -0.09 -3.51 0.09
CA GLU A 292 0.24 -4.28 1.30
C GLU A 292 1.76 -4.36 1.53
N LYS A 293 2.53 -4.62 0.46
CA LYS A 293 4.00 -4.64 0.53
C LYS A 293 4.57 -3.29 0.96
N LEU A 294 4.13 -2.19 0.34
CA LEU A 294 4.56 -0.84 0.70
C LEU A 294 4.17 -0.47 2.14
N THR A 295 3.02 -0.94 2.61
CA THR A 295 2.58 -0.72 4.00
C THR A 295 3.49 -1.43 4.99
N LEU A 296 3.94 -2.64 4.67
CA LEU A 296 4.89 -3.40 5.49
C LEU A 296 6.28 -2.75 5.52
N GLU A 297 6.79 -2.31 4.36
CA GLU A 297 8.07 -1.60 4.24
C GLU A 297 8.04 -0.28 5.03
N ARG A 298 6.92 0.46 4.97
CA ARG A 298 6.74 1.68 5.75
C ARG A 298 6.81 1.42 7.26
N LYS A 299 6.12 0.38 7.76
CA LYS A 299 6.19 0.01 9.19
C LYS A 299 7.62 -0.33 9.62
N SER A 300 8.33 -1.13 8.83
CA SER A 300 9.74 -1.44 9.11
C SER A 300 10.64 -0.20 9.13
N THR A 301 10.34 0.79 8.27
CA THR A 301 11.10 2.05 8.22
C THR A 301 10.79 2.90 9.44
N GLU A 302 9.53 3.02 9.84
CA GLU A 302 9.11 3.72 11.06
C GLU A 302 9.77 3.13 12.32
N GLU A 303 9.85 1.80 12.44
CA GLU A 303 10.57 1.13 13.53
C GLU A 303 12.08 1.45 13.53
N SER A 304 12.70 1.53 12.36
CA SER A 304 14.12 1.89 12.23
C SER A 304 14.39 3.34 12.61
N ILE A 305 13.48 4.25 12.24
CA ILE A 305 13.55 5.67 12.61
C ILE A 305 13.45 5.81 14.13
N GLU A 306 12.51 5.12 14.78
CA GLU A 306 12.33 5.20 16.23
C GLU A 306 13.55 4.68 17.00
N LYS A 307 14.14 3.56 16.54
CA LYS A 307 15.41 3.07 17.12
C LYS A 307 16.54 4.08 16.98
N SER A 308 16.62 4.75 15.83
CA SER A 308 17.64 5.77 15.57
C SER A 308 17.43 7.01 16.44
N ARG A 309 16.17 7.42 16.66
CA ARG A 309 15.79 8.52 17.56
C ARG A 309 16.23 8.25 19.00
N ILE A 310 15.92 7.06 19.52
CA ILE A 310 16.33 6.63 20.86
C ILE A 310 17.87 6.58 20.99
N ALA A 311 18.57 6.14 19.94
CA ALA A 311 20.03 6.12 19.94
C ALA A 311 20.63 7.53 19.96
N TYR A 312 20.01 8.48 19.23
CA TYR A 312 20.41 9.87 19.21
C TYR A 312 20.21 10.54 20.57
N GLU A 313 19.05 10.35 21.21
CA GLU A 313 18.78 10.88 22.57
C GLU A 313 19.82 10.40 23.59
N LYS A 314 20.22 9.12 23.53
CA LYS A 314 21.28 8.58 24.39
C LYS A 314 22.65 9.18 24.10
N LEU A 315 22.94 9.49 22.84
CA LEU A 315 24.20 10.10 22.46
C LEU A 315 24.26 11.55 22.93
N GLU A 316 23.16 12.30 22.79
CA GLU A 316 23.02 13.67 23.27
C GLU A 316 23.23 13.77 24.78
N GLN A 317 22.61 12.87 25.56
CA GLN A 317 22.85 12.77 27.01
C GLN A 317 24.32 12.52 27.35
N LYS A 318 24.99 11.61 26.64
CA LYS A 318 26.43 11.35 26.85
C LYS A 318 27.30 12.56 26.53
N VAL A 319 26.96 13.32 25.48
CA VAL A 319 27.70 14.54 25.13
C VAL A 319 27.52 15.58 26.23
N GLU A 320 26.32 15.73 26.78
CA GLU A 320 26.05 16.66 27.88
C GLU A 320 26.82 16.26 29.15
N GLU A 321 26.83 14.97 29.50
CA GLU A 321 27.64 14.42 30.61
C GLU A 321 29.14 14.70 30.42
N GLN A 322 29.66 14.49 29.21
CA GLN A 322 31.07 14.77 28.90
C GLN A 322 31.41 16.25 28.99
N LEU A 323 30.51 17.14 28.54
CA LEU A 323 30.72 18.58 28.65
C LEU A 323 30.75 19.04 30.10
N GLN A 324 29.92 18.46 30.97
CA GLN A 324 29.95 18.73 32.40
C GLN A 324 31.27 18.26 33.04
N GLU A 325 31.75 17.07 32.65
CA GLU A 325 33.03 16.54 33.13
C GLU A 325 34.21 17.43 32.71
N ILE A 326 34.23 17.87 31.45
CA ILE A 326 35.25 18.80 30.94
C ILE A 326 35.22 20.11 31.73
N SER A 327 34.05 20.69 31.96
CA SER A 327 33.91 21.93 32.73
C SER A 327 34.44 21.78 34.17
N LEU A 328 34.20 20.63 34.82
CA LEU A 328 34.71 20.36 36.15
C LEU A 328 36.25 20.21 36.16
N GLN A 329 36.81 19.55 35.15
CA GLN A 329 38.26 19.42 35.00
C GLN A 329 38.94 20.77 34.79
N GLU A 330 38.35 21.66 33.99
CA GLU A 330 38.87 23.01 33.78
C GLU A 330 38.91 23.82 35.08
N GLU A 331 37.89 23.70 35.94
CA GLU A 331 37.84 24.34 37.25
C GLU A 331 38.95 23.82 38.17
N ILE A 332 39.14 22.49 38.24
CA ILE A 332 40.21 21.87 39.03
C ILE A 332 41.60 22.36 38.56
N ILE A 333 41.84 22.40 37.25
CA ILE A 333 43.12 22.87 36.69
C ILE A 333 43.36 24.35 37.01
N ALA A 334 42.32 25.18 36.98
CA ALA A 334 42.43 26.59 37.35
C ALA A 334 42.84 26.75 38.82
N ASP A 335 42.24 25.98 39.73
CA ASP A 335 42.57 25.98 41.15
C ASP A 335 43.98 25.49 41.43
N GLU A 336 44.42 24.40 40.80
CA GLU A 336 45.78 23.88 40.92
C GLU A 336 46.82 24.92 40.47
N ASN A 337 46.57 25.60 39.34
CA ASN A 337 47.45 26.65 38.84
C ASN A 337 47.52 27.85 39.80
N ASN A 338 46.40 28.25 40.40
CA ASN A 338 46.36 29.31 41.40
C ASN A 338 47.18 28.94 42.65
N GLN A 339 47.04 27.71 43.15
CA GLN A 339 47.83 27.22 44.29
C GLN A 339 49.33 27.16 43.96
N LYS A 340 49.69 26.67 42.77
CA LYS A 340 51.09 26.61 42.33
C LYS A 340 51.73 28.00 42.25
N ASN A 341 50.99 28.99 41.77
CA ASN A 341 51.45 30.37 41.71
C ASN A 341 51.66 30.96 43.11
N GLN A 342 50.74 30.73 44.05
CA GLN A 342 50.90 31.17 45.44
C GLN A 342 52.11 30.51 46.13
N ASN A 343 52.30 29.20 45.94
CA ASN A 343 53.45 28.48 46.51
C ASN A 343 54.78 28.98 45.93
N SER A 344 54.82 29.28 44.63
CA SER A 344 56.02 29.84 43.98
C SER A 344 56.38 31.22 44.55
N GLN A 345 55.39 32.07 44.81
CA GLN A 345 55.60 33.39 45.43
C GLN A 345 56.11 33.26 46.88
N LEU A 346 55.57 32.33 47.66
CA LEU A 346 56.03 32.05 49.03
C LEU A 346 57.47 31.52 49.07
N HIS A 347 57.84 30.63 48.14
CA HIS A 347 59.21 30.14 48.02
C HIS A 347 60.19 31.24 47.62
N GLN A 348 59.84 32.09 46.65
CA GLN A 348 60.70 33.22 46.26
C GLN A 348 60.90 34.21 47.43
N ALA A 349 59.85 34.49 48.21
CA ALA A 349 59.95 35.35 49.39
C ALA A 349 60.88 34.76 50.48
N ALA A 350 60.88 33.44 50.65
CA ALA A 350 61.72 32.76 51.64
C ALA A 350 63.21 32.69 51.24
N ILE A 351 63.51 32.58 49.94
CA ILE A 351 64.88 32.40 49.42
C ILE A 351 65.59 33.74 49.18
N SER A 352 64.84 34.84 49.01
CA SER A 352 65.39 36.19 48.73
C SER A 352 66.49 36.68 49.69
N PRO A 353 66.37 36.52 51.04
CA PRO A 353 67.45 36.92 51.95
C PRO A 353 68.74 36.11 51.78
N LEU A 354 68.62 34.82 51.44
CA LEU A 354 69.76 33.94 51.21
C LEU A 354 70.49 34.32 49.92
N LEU A 355 69.76 34.60 48.85
CA LEU A 355 70.33 35.10 47.59
C LEU A 355 71.09 36.41 47.81
N ALA A 356 70.51 37.35 48.58
CA ALA A 356 71.17 38.61 48.90
C ALA A 356 72.50 38.40 49.67
N VAL A 357 72.57 37.41 50.56
CA VAL A 357 73.82 37.04 51.25
C VAL A 357 74.86 36.50 50.27
N PHE A 358 74.49 35.58 49.38
CA PHE A 358 75.42 35.03 48.40
C PHE A 358 75.91 36.04 47.38
N THR A 359 75.02 36.88 46.85
CA THR A 359 75.40 38.00 45.97
C THR A 359 76.41 38.91 46.65
N ARG A 360 76.19 39.27 47.92
CA ARG A 360 77.15 40.07 48.67
C ARG A 360 78.52 39.39 48.85
N ILE A 361 78.54 38.09 49.16
CA ILE A 361 79.81 37.34 49.31
C ILE A 361 80.63 37.38 48.01
N ILE A 362 79.94 37.26 46.87
CA ILE A 362 80.52 37.28 45.53
C ILE A 362 80.98 38.69 45.15
N ASP A 363 80.16 39.71 45.38
CA ASP A 363 80.50 41.10 45.06
C ASP A 363 81.70 41.60 45.90
N ASP A 364 81.75 41.23 47.19
CA ASP A 364 82.79 41.67 48.13
C ASP A 364 84.12 40.90 47.96
N ASN A 365 84.15 39.81 47.19
CA ASN A 365 85.36 39.00 46.99
C ASN A 365 85.52 38.64 45.50
N PRO A 366 86.60 39.07 44.83
CA PRO A 366 86.89 38.60 43.47
C PRO A 366 87.18 37.10 43.54
N LEU A 367 86.18 36.27 43.25
CA LEU A 367 86.26 34.82 43.29
C LEU A 367 85.97 34.27 41.90
N LEU A 368 86.65 33.17 41.56
CA LEU A 368 86.43 32.44 40.33
C LEU A 368 86.38 30.95 40.65
N LEU A 369 85.24 30.33 40.35
CA LEU A 369 85.03 28.89 40.47
C LEU A 369 85.38 28.22 39.14
N ILE A 370 86.29 27.27 39.20
CA ILE A 370 86.81 26.52 38.06
C ILE A 370 86.25 25.10 38.19
N THR A 371 85.22 24.80 37.39
CA THR A 371 84.37 23.60 37.52
C THR A 371 83.89 23.11 36.16
N THR A 372 83.56 21.82 36.03
CA THR A 372 82.84 21.30 34.86
C THR A 372 81.33 21.48 34.92
N ASP A 373 80.78 21.77 36.09
CA ASP A 373 79.33 21.83 36.33
C ASP A 373 78.76 23.26 36.22
N ILE A 374 79.24 24.06 35.25
CA ILE A 374 78.81 25.47 35.07
C ILE A 374 77.30 25.58 34.93
N GLU A 375 76.67 24.65 34.22
CA GLU A 375 75.22 24.65 34.01
C GLU A 375 74.42 24.61 35.33
N ARG A 376 74.99 24.02 36.40
CA ARG A 376 74.34 23.98 37.72
C ARG A 376 74.31 25.34 38.40
N PHE A 377 75.17 26.27 37.99
CA PHE A 377 75.20 27.63 38.49
C PHE A 377 74.34 28.60 37.66
N THR A 378 73.68 28.12 36.60
CA THR A 378 72.74 28.93 35.81
C THR A 378 71.61 29.45 36.71
N HIS A 379 71.30 30.74 36.60
CA HIS A 379 70.34 31.45 37.46
C HIS A 379 70.74 31.53 38.94
N THR A 380 72.01 31.29 39.28
CA THR A 380 72.56 31.58 40.62
C THR A 380 73.45 32.83 40.57
N PRO A 381 73.70 33.50 41.71
CA PRO A 381 74.65 34.59 41.78
C PRO A 381 76.08 34.25 41.31
N PHE A 382 76.45 32.96 41.28
CA PHE A 382 77.77 32.49 40.85
C PHE A 382 77.90 32.31 39.33
N GLN A 383 76.83 32.49 38.55
CA GLN A 383 76.82 32.20 37.11
C GLN A 383 77.95 32.93 36.35
N GLU A 384 78.21 34.19 36.68
CA GLU A 384 79.25 35.01 36.04
C GLU A 384 80.64 34.80 36.66
N HIS A 385 80.74 33.99 37.71
CA HIS A 385 81.95 33.68 38.47
C HIS A 385 82.38 32.23 38.31
N CYS A 386 81.90 31.55 37.26
CA CYS A 386 82.26 30.18 36.93
C CYS A 386 82.94 30.14 35.55
N ILE A 387 84.05 29.41 35.46
CA ILE A 387 84.74 29.10 34.19
C ILE A 387 84.97 27.59 34.09
N SER A 388 84.98 27.06 32.86
CA SER A 388 85.25 25.64 32.67
C SER A 388 86.72 25.35 32.93
N ILE A 389 87.02 24.15 33.45
CA ILE A 389 88.43 23.76 33.67
C ILE A 389 89.19 23.70 32.35
N ASP A 390 88.55 23.29 31.26
CA ASP A 390 89.15 23.25 29.92
C ASP A 390 89.50 24.65 29.39
N GLU A 391 88.60 25.61 29.55
CA GLU A 391 88.80 27.01 29.15
C GLU A 391 89.90 27.67 29.99
N PHE A 392 89.82 27.51 31.31
CA PHE A 392 90.85 28.03 32.22
C PHE A 392 92.24 27.40 31.95
N HIS A 393 92.30 26.10 31.69
CA HIS A 393 93.55 25.42 31.32
C HIS A 393 94.11 25.93 29.98
N PHE A 394 93.25 26.17 29.00
CA PHE A 394 93.63 26.76 27.71
C PHE A 394 94.21 28.17 27.88
N ASP A 395 93.60 29.00 28.73
CA ASP A 395 94.05 30.37 28.97
C ASP A 395 95.42 30.43 29.66
N LEU A 396 95.68 29.52 30.60
CA LEU A 396 97.00 29.38 31.23
C LEU A 396 98.10 28.96 30.25
N LEU A 397 97.82 28.05 29.32
CA LEU A 397 98.81 27.62 28.32
C LEU A 397 99.14 28.73 27.31
N ASN A 398 98.20 29.63 27.03
CA ASN A 398 98.37 30.75 26.10
C ASN A 398 98.95 32.03 26.75
N SER A 399 99.43 31.92 27.99
CA SER A 399 100.11 33.00 28.75
C SER A 399 99.22 34.16 29.20
N ASP A 400 97.90 34.01 29.27
CA ASP A 400 96.96 35.03 29.79
C ASP A 400 96.74 34.91 31.32
N ALA A 401 97.71 34.34 32.04
CA ALA A 401 97.59 34.05 33.47
C ALA A 401 97.39 35.30 34.34
N THR A 402 97.79 36.48 33.85
CA THR A 402 97.60 37.77 34.55
C THR A 402 96.12 38.13 34.74
N ALA A 403 95.22 37.60 33.92
CA ALA A 403 93.78 37.83 34.04
C ALA A 403 93.19 37.25 35.34
N TYR A 404 93.89 36.30 35.98
CA TYR A 404 93.42 35.57 37.15
C TYR A 404 94.14 35.92 38.46
N GLU A 405 95.13 36.82 38.42
CA GLU A 405 95.92 37.17 39.61
C GLU A 405 95.09 37.82 40.72
N ASP A 406 94.08 38.60 40.34
CA ASP A 406 93.19 39.30 41.27
C ASP A 406 92.04 38.41 41.79
N TYR A 407 91.91 37.18 41.29
CA TYR A 407 90.83 36.27 41.67
C TYR A 407 91.27 35.22 42.71
N LYS A 408 90.40 34.95 43.68
CA LYS A 408 90.47 33.76 44.52
C LYS A 408 89.99 32.56 43.73
N LEU A 409 90.92 31.71 43.34
CA LEU A 409 90.63 30.56 42.49
C LEU A 409 90.16 29.38 43.34
N PHE A 410 88.98 28.86 43.00
CA PHE A 410 88.43 27.66 43.61
C PHE A 410 88.34 26.58 42.55
N ILE A 411 88.99 25.45 42.78
CA ILE A 411 89.17 24.43 41.74
C ILE A 411 88.54 23.12 42.19
N GLU A 412 87.63 22.61 41.38
CA GLU A 412 86.99 21.32 41.62
C GLU A 412 87.98 20.16 41.43
N ARG A 413 88.35 19.47 42.51
CA ARG A 413 89.26 18.31 42.43
C ARG A 413 88.67 17.15 41.65
N ALA A 414 87.35 16.97 41.74
CA ALA A 414 86.63 15.83 41.20
C ALA A 414 86.73 15.71 39.67
N TYR A 415 87.09 16.80 38.98
CA TYR A 415 87.36 16.81 37.55
C TYR A 415 88.55 15.92 37.16
N PHE A 416 89.67 15.98 37.90
CA PHE A 416 90.88 15.28 37.48
C PHE A 416 90.77 13.79 37.78
N THR A 417 90.78 12.99 36.72
CA THR A 417 90.56 11.53 36.77
C THR A 417 91.67 10.78 37.52
N SER A 418 92.84 11.39 37.67
CA SER A 418 93.97 10.83 38.40
C SER A 418 94.70 11.85 39.27
N SER A 419 95.49 11.37 40.25
CA SER A 419 96.38 12.22 41.05
C SER A 419 97.53 12.80 40.25
N ILE A 420 97.93 12.14 39.15
CA ILE A 420 99.01 12.60 38.27
C ILE A 420 98.55 13.83 37.49
N GLU A 421 97.38 13.75 36.87
CA GLU A 421 96.77 14.83 36.11
C GLU A 421 96.55 16.09 36.97
N TRP A 422 96.07 15.92 38.20
CA TRP A 422 95.96 17.01 39.17
C TRP A 422 97.32 17.62 39.53
N LEU A 423 98.35 16.80 39.71
CA LEU A 423 99.68 17.27 40.08
C LEU A 423 100.34 18.05 38.93
N GLU A 424 100.13 17.63 37.68
CA GLU A 424 100.55 18.38 36.49
C GLU A 424 99.86 19.75 36.42
N PHE A 425 98.54 19.77 36.61
CA PHE A 425 97.76 21.01 36.62
C PHE A 425 98.14 21.94 37.79
N ARG A 426 98.37 21.39 38.98
CA ARG A 426 98.88 22.13 40.14
C ARG A 426 100.24 22.76 39.85
N ASN A 427 101.18 22.00 39.26
CA ASN A 427 102.49 22.54 38.90
C ASN A 427 102.38 23.68 37.88
N LEU A 428 101.37 23.64 37.00
CA LEU A 428 101.06 24.74 36.08
C LEU A 428 100.61 25.99 36.84
N LEU A 429 99.69 25.86 37.80
CA LEU A 429 99.27 26.98 38.66
C LEU A 429 100.45 27.59 39.43
N GLU A 430 101.29 26.74 40.03
CA GLU A 430 102.48 27.17 40.80
C GLU A 430 103.49 27.90 39.90
N LYS A 431 103.67 27.45 38.64
CA LYS A 431 104.52 28.13 37.64
C LYS A 431 104.04 29.55 37.34
N HIS A 432 102.73 29.78 37.37
CA HIS A 432 102.10 31.09 37.14
C HIS A 432 101.85 31.87 38.45
N ALA A 433 102.36 31.38 39.60
CA ALA A 433 102.20 32.01 40.92
C ALA A 433 100.74 32.24 41.35
N LEU A 434 99.79 31.43 40.84
CA LEU A 434 98.38 31.56 41.18
C LEU A 434 98.05 30.82 42.47
N HIS A 435 97.40 31.52 43.41
CA HIS A 435 96.88 30.92 44.64
C HIS A 435 95.50 30.33 44.41
N TYR A 436 95.28 29.12 44.91
CA TYR A 436 94.02 28.41 44.72
C TYR A 436 93.60 27.63 45.98
N THR A 437 92.30 27.41 46.10
CA THR A 437 91.70 26.51 47.09
C THR A 437 91.09 25.32 46.37
N GLU A 438 91.46 24.12 46.78
CA GLU A 438 90.90 22.86 46.28
C GLU A 438 89.51 22.63 46.89
N LEU A 439 88.50 22.46 46.05
CA LEU A 439 87.15 22.06 46.47
C LEU A 439 87.02 20.54 46.39
N SER A 440 86.62 19.94 47.52
CA SER A 440 86.37 18.50 47.65
C SER A 440 84.88 18.18 47.58
N GLY A 441 84.51 16.97 47.16
CA GLY A 441 83.11 16.51 47.12
C GLY A 441 82.45 16.64 45.74
N TYR A 442 81.23 16.11 45.62
CA TYR A 442 80.47 15.99 44.36
C TYR A 442 79.14 16.76 44.37
N ASP A 443 78.75 17.33 45.52
CA ASP A 443 77.49 18.06 45.66
C ASP A 443 77.76 19.57 45.75
N LEU A 444 76.88 20.34 45.10
CA LEU A 444 76.91 21.79 45.09
C LEU A 444 76.83 22.37 46.51
N SER A 445 76.07 21.73 47.39
CA SER A 445 75.92 22.16 48.78
C SER A 445 77.25 22.12 49.55
N ASP A 446 78.07 21.10 49.31
CA ASP A 446 79.40 20.94 49.89
C ASP A 446 80.39 21.98 49.35
N TRP A 447 80.33 22.26 48.04
CA TRP A 447 81.17 23.28 47.41
C TRP A 447 80.86 24.68 47.94
N LEU A 448 79.57 25.03 48.05
CA LEU A 448 79.13 26.32 48.60
C LEU A 448 79.58 26.51 50.06
N LEU A 449 79.49 25.47 50.88
CA LEU A 449 80.00 25.53 52.25
C LEU A 449 81.52 25.72 52.29
N GLN A 450 82.27 25.07 51.41
CA GLN A 450 83.72 25.23 51.32
C GLN A 450 84.12 26.62 50.83
N LEU A 451 83.43 27.17 49.84
CA LEU A 451 83.58 28.55 49.36
C LEU A 451 83.37 29.54 50.51
N ILE A 452 82.23 29.44 51.21
CA ILE A 452 81.91 30.32 52.35
C ILE A 452 82.96 30.19 53.45
N ASN A 453 83.38 28.97 53.79
CA ASN A 453 84.35 28.73 54.85
C ASN A 453 85.75 29.25 54.50
N ALA A 454 86.19 29.12 53.25
CA ALA A 454 87.47 29.63 52.78
C ALA A 454 87.50 31.18 52.85
N ILE A 455 86.44 31.83 52.35
CA ILE A 455 86.29 33.29 52.40
C ILE A 455 86.27 33.79 53.85
N ASN A 456 85.52 33.13 54.74
CA ASN A 456 85.41 33.54 56.15
C ASN A 456 86.70 33.28 56.96
N LYS A 457 87.47 32.22 56.67
CA LYS A 457 88.72 31.94 57.37
C LYS A 457 89.76 33.04 57.17
N GLU A 458 89.81 33.66 55.99
CA GLU A 458 90.71 34.79 55.72
C GLU A 458 90.28 36.08 56.44
N ALA A 459 88.97 36.36 56.54
CA ALA A 459 88.47 37.50 57.31
C ALA A 459 88.92 37.46 58.78
N ILE A 460 89.04 36.25 59.36
CA ILE A 460 89.51 36.03 60.73
C ILE A 460 91.05 36.11 60.82
N TYR A 461 91.78 35.71 59.77
CA TYR A 461 93.25 35.75 59.74
C TYR A 461 93.81 37.16 59.51
N TYR A 462 93.20 37.96 58.62
CA TYR A 462 93.58 39.36 58.39
C TYR A 462 93.04 40.34 59.43
N GLY A 463 91.94 40.00 60.12
CA GLY A 463 91.43 40.74 61.29
C GLY A 463 92.32 40.64 62.54
N ASN A 464 93.15 39.59 62.65
CA ASN A 464 94.09 39.41 63.77
C ASN A 464 95.51 39.93 63.49
N HIS A 465 95.83 40.33 62.25
CA HIS A 465 97.14 40.87 61.87
C HIS A 465 97.13 42.37 61.49
N THR A 466 96.02 43.08 61.74
CA THR A 466 95.89 44.55 61.64
C THR A 466 95.79 45.24 63.01
N ASN A 467 96.39 44.62 64.04
CA ASN A 467 96.73 45.29 65.30
C ASN A 467 98.26 45.20 65.54
N ILE A 468 99.04 45.91 64.73
CA ILE A 468 100.34 46.51 65.10
C ILE A 468 100.40 47.90 64.47
#